data_AF-A0A4R2IQY4-F1
#
_entry.id   AF-A0A4R2IQY4-F1
#
_cell.length_a   1.000
_cell.length_b   1.000
_cell.length_c   1.000
_cell.angle_alpha   90.00
_cell.angle_beta   90.00
_cell.angle_gamma   90.00
#
_symmetry.space_group_name_H-M   'P 1'
#
loop_
_entity.id
_entity.type
_entity.pdbx_description
1 polymer ?
#
loop_
_entity_poly.entity_id
_entity_poly.type
_entity_poly.pdbx_seq_one_letter_code
_entity_poly.pdbx_strand_id
1 'polypeptide(L)' 'MTDILKVVKGDPTPEELAALVTVVAARSAAAVPAAGPERASNWATYWRNAGQPLRPGPGQWRASAHP' A
#
# COMPACT_ATOMS: atom_id res chain seq x y z
N MET A 1 -5.78 -19.39 11.24
CA MET A 1 -6.84 -19.03 10.28
C MET A 1 -6.73 -17.53 10.10
N THR A 2 -6.30 -17.06 8.94
CA THR A 2 -5.99 -15.64 8.73
C THR A 2 -7.28 -14.92 8.39
N ASP A 3 -7.81 -14.11 9.31
CA ASP A 3 -8.95 -13.26 9.01
C ASP A 3 -8.53 -12.16 8.03
N ILE A 4 -9.27 -12.03 6.92
CA ILE A 4 -8.94 -11.14 5.81
C ILE A 4 -9.36 -9.69 6.10
N LEU A 5 -10.35 -9.48 6.98
CA LEU A 5 -10.83 -8.17 7.39
C LEU A 5 -11.56 -8.25 8.74
N LYS A 6 -11.35 -7.25 9.62
CA LYS A 6 -12.01 -7.18 10.93
C LYS A 6 -12.40 -5.74 11.26
N VAL A 7 -13.65 -5.54 11.70
CA VAL A 7 -14.10 -4.27 12.29
C VAL A 7 -13.58 -4.20 13.73
N VAL A 8 -12.67 -3.26 14.00
CA VAL A 8 -12.05 -3.08 15.33
C VAL A 8 -12.80 -2.02 16.16
N LYS A 9 -13.50 -1.10 15.50
CA LYS A 9 -14.26 -0.02 16.12
C LYS A 9 -15.42 0.42 15.22
N GLY A 10 -16.55 0.79 15.83
CA GLY A 10 -17.78 1.19 15.14
C GLY A 10 -18.77 0.03 14.97
N ASP A 11 -20.01 0.36 14.62
CA ASP A 11 -21.08 -0.60 14.34
C ASP A 11 -21.68 -0.28 12.95
N PRO A 12 -20.99 -0.68 11.86
CA PRO A 12 -21.46 -0.36 10.52
C PRO A 12 -22.75 -1.10 10.22
N THR A 13 -23.64 -0.46 9.46
CA THR A 13 -24.83 -1.18 8.97
C THR A 13 -24.41 -2.29 8.01
N PRO A 14 -25.27 -3.30 7.77
CA PRO A 14 -24.99 -4.35 6.79
C PRO A 14 -24.64 -3.80 5.40
N GLU A 15 -25.30 -2.72 5.00
CA GLU A 15 -25.09 -2.05 3.71
C GLU A 15 -23.71 -1.37 3.64
N GLU A 16 -23.30 -0.70 4.71
CA GLU A 16 -21.98 -0.08 4.80
C GLU A 16 -20.86 -1.12 4.77
N LEU A 17 -21.03 -2.23 5.49
CA LEU A 17 -20.08 -3.33 5.48
C LEU A 17 -19.99 -3.97 4.08
N ALA A 18 -21.12 -4.18 3.41
CA ALA A 18 -21.15 -4.69 2.04
C ALA A 18 -20.44 -3.76 1.06
N ALA A 19 -20.64 -2.44 1.19
CA ALA A 19 -19.95 -1.44 0.37
C ALA A 19 -18.43 -1.51 0.56
N LEU A 20 -17.96 -1.58 1.81
CA LEU A 20 -16.53 -1.69 2.13
C LEU A 20 -15.90 -2.95 1.54
N VAL A 21 -16.55 -4.11 1.74
CA VAL A 21 -16.07 -5.39 1.18
C VAL A 21 -16.00 -5.33 -0.35
N THR A 22 -17.01 -4.74 -0.99
CA THR A 22 -17.06 -4.59 -2.45
C THR A 22 -15.89 -3.76 -2.97
N VAL A 23 -15.59 -2.62 -2.33
CA VAL A 23 -14.47 -1.76 -2.71
C VAL A 23 -13.12 -2.47 -2.53
N VAL A 24 -12.92 -3.17 -1.41
CA VAL A 24 -11.68 -3.91 -1.14
C VAL A 24 -11.48 -5.04 -2.14
N ALA A 25 -12.54 -5.79 -2.46
CA ALA A 25 -12.51 -6.86 -3.45
C ALA A 25 -12.21 -6.30 -4.85
N ALA A 26 -12.89 -5.23 -5.27
CA ALA A 26 -12.67 -4.59 -6.57
C ALA A 26 -11.23 -4.07 -6.71
N ARG A 27 -10.67 -3.47 -5.66
CA ARG A 27 -9.26 -3.03 -5.66
C ARG A 27 -8.29 -4.20 -5.75
N SER A 28 -8.57 -5.32 -5.09
CA SER A 28 -7.72 -6.52 -5.11
C SER A 28 -7.77 -7.23 -6.46
N ALA A 29 -8.92 -7.19 -7.13
CA ALA A 29 -9.12 -7.77 -8.46
C ALA A 29 -8.56 -6.90 -9.60
N ALA A 30 -8.30 -5.61 -9.35
CA ALA A 30 -7.73 -4.72 -10.35
C ALA A 30 -6.33 -5.21 -10.77
N ALA A 31 -6.16 -5.48 -12.07
CA ALA A 31 -4.88 -5.91 -12.62
C ALA A 31 -3.81 -4.85 -12.35
N VAL A 32 -2.76 -5.24 -11.63
CA VAL A 32 -1.57 -4.40 -11.50
C VAL A 32 -0.91 -4.34 -12.87
N PRO A 33 -0.66 -3.13 -13.44
CA PRO A 33 0.08 -3.04 -14.69
C PRO A 33 1.40 -3.79 -14.55
N ALA A 34 1.81 -4.52 -15.60
CA ALA A 34 3.03 -5.31 -15.58
C ALA A 34 4.18 -4.46 -15.03
N ALA A 35 4.70 -4.86 -13.87
CA ALA A 35 5.78 -4.15 -13.24
C ALA A 35 6.99 -4.22 -14.17
N GLY A 36 7.60 -3.06 -14.46
CA GLY A 36 8.97 -3.04 -14.95
C GLY A 36 9.92 -3.72 -13.95
N PRO A 37 11.21 -3.86 -14.26
CA PRO A 37 12.17 -4.48 -13.34
C PRO A 37 12.03 -3.88 -11.93
N GLU A 38 11.77 -4.76 -10.96
CA GLU A 38 11.55 -4.42 -9.55
C GLU A 38 12.80 -3.69 -9.05
N ARG A 39 12.63 -2.41 -8.72
CA ARG A 39 13.73 -1.54 -8.33
C ARG A 39 13.57 -1.33 -6.83
N ALA A 40 14.35 -2.07 -6.06
CA ALA A 40 14.29 -2.06 -4.60
C ALA A 40 14.03 -0.66 -4.06
N SER A 41 12.91 -0.50 -3.35
CA SER A 41 12.48 0.78 -2.81
C SER A 41 13.59 1.46 -1.99
N ASN A 42 13.50 2.78 -1.84
CA ASN A 42 14.42 3.51 -0.95
C ASN A 42 14.35 3.00 0.49
N TRP A 43 13.20 2.42 0.90
CA TRP A 43 13.05 1.76 2.19
C TRP A 43 13.76 0.41 2.24
N ALA A 44 13.62 -0.40 1.20
CA ALA A 44 14.29 -1.69 1.06
C ALA A 44 15.81 -1.56 0.99
N THR A 45 16.33 -0.37 0.65
CA THR A 45 17.76 -0.04 0.60
C THR A 45 18.16 1.07 1.58
N TYR A 46 17.44 1.23 2.70
CA TYR A 46 17.66 2.34 3.64
C TYR A 46 19.11 2.49 4.09
N TRP A 47 19.85 1.39 4.21
CA TRP A 47 21.26 1.37 4.65
C TRP A 47 22.17 2.20 3.74
N ARG A 48 21.85 2.34 2.45
CA ARG A 48 22.62 3.15 1.49
C ARG A 48 22.49 4.64 1.77
N ASN A 49 21.39 5.04 2.41
CA ASN A 49 21.05 6.43 2.72
C ASN A 49 21.17 6.72 4.23
N ALA A 50 21.64 5.76 5.02
CA ALA A 50 21.83 5.94 6.45
C ALA A 50 22.83 7.08 6.71
N GLY A 51 22.40 8.09 7.48
CA GLY A 51 23.20 9.27 7.79
C GLY A 51 23.20 10.37 6.72
N GLN A 52 22.54 10.17 5.58
CA GLN A 52 22.32 11.24 4.60
C GLN A 52 21.02 12.00 4.91
N PRO A 53 21.00 13.34 4.79
CA PRO A 53 19.78 14.12 4.91
C PRO A 53 18.74 13.72 3.84
N LEU A 54 17.48 13.59 4.24
CA LEU A 54 16.37 13.40 3.31
C LEU A 54 16.20 14.66 2.45
N ARG A 55 16.29 14.50 1.12
CA ARG A 55 16.07 15.60 0.18
C ARG A 55 14.66 15.53 -0.40
N PRO A 56 13.78 16.51 -0.14
CA PRO A 56 12.47 16.56 -0.77
C PRO A 56 12.63 16.80 -2.28
N GLY A 57 11.73 16.23 -3.07
CA GLY A 57 11.73 16.40 -4.52
C GLY A 57 10.62 15.61 -5.21
N PRO A 58 10.37 15.89 -6.50
CA PRO A 58 9.38 15.16 -7.28
C PRO A 58 9.61 13.65 -7.22
N GLY A 59 8.56 12.89 -6.92
CA GLY A 59 8.62 11.42 -6.89
C GLY A 59 9.25 10.80 -5.63
N GLN A 60 9.83 11.59 -4.71
CA GLN A 60 10.53 11.03 -3.53
C GLN A 60 9.59 10.27 -2.58
N TRP A 61 8.35 10.73 -2.43
CA TRP A 61 7.35 10.00 -1.66
C TRP A 61 6.99 8.66 -2.33
N ARG A 62 6.81 8.65 -3.66
CA ARG A 62 6.51 7.42 -4.41
C ARG A 62 7.67 6.42 -4.36
N ALA A 63 8.92 6.89 -4.36
CA ALA A 63 10.12 6.06 -4.31
C ALA A 63 10.27 5.26 -3.00
N SER A 64 9.65 5.70 -1.90
CA SER A 64 9.64 4.95 -0.63
C SER A 64 8.85 3.64 -0.71
N ALA A 65 7.89 3.55 -1.62
CA ALA A 65 6.97 2.42 -1.76
C ALA A 65 6.98 1.78 -3.16
N HIS A 66 7.94 2.17 -4.01
CA HIS A 66 8.12 1.52 -5.31
C HIS A 66 8.52 0.06 -5.10
N PRO A 67 7.98 -0.91 -5.87
CA PRO A 67 8.47 -2.29 -5.87
C PRO A 67 9.93 -2.33 -6.33
#